data_AF-A0AB38C2W9-F1
#
_entry.id   AF-A0AB38C2W9-F1
#
_cell.length_a   1.000
_cell.length_b   1.000
_cell.length_c   1.000
_cell.angle_alpha   90.00
_cell.angle_beta   90.00
_cell.angle_gamma   90.00
#
_symmetry.space_group_name_H-M   'P 1'
#
loop_
_entity.id
_entity.type
_entity.pdbx_description
1 polymer ?
#
loop_
_entity_poly.entity_id
_entity_poly.type
_entity_poly.pdbx_seq_one_letter_code
_entity_poly.pdbx_strand_id
1 'polypeptide(L)'
;MTVLVHTHPLVLQLENDLLPLFRAALPALAAAAPRALASVFAFSSGTASAFQDYHFGISCLLDDVPDDAPEEVALLVSVTGLESGARLSAQVVWGQPSGQVEMQAELQADDLPTLHAALPGLLAGLQQAASRGAPAR
;
A
#
# COMPACT_ATOMS: atom_id res chain seq x y z
N MET A 1 -11.17 -24.69 8.84
CA MET A 1 -10.82 -23.81 9.96
C MET A 1 -10.75 -22.41 9.41
N THR A 2 -11.62 -21.52 9.83
CA THR A 2 -11.66 -20.12 9.37
C THR A 2 -10.55 -19.35 10.08
N VAL A 3 -9.42 -19.17 9.42
CA VAL A 3 -8.37 -18.26 9.90
C VAL A 3 -8.88 -16.85 9.61
N LEU A 4 -9.21 -16.09 10.67
CA LEU A 4 -9.46 -14.65 10.53
C LEU A 4 -8.21 -14.04 9.90
N VAL A 5 -8.30 -13.22 8.86
CA VAL A 5 -7.11 -12.81 8.09
C VAL A 5 -5.99 -12.21 8.96
N HIS A 6 -6.37 -11.48 10.02
CA HIS A 6 -5.46 -10.90 11.02
C HIS A 6 -4.79 -11.94 11.93
N THR A 7 -5.10 -13.23 11.80
CA THR A 7 -4.44 -14.33 12.52
C THR A 7 -3.48 -15.12 11.63
N HIS A 8 -3.41 -14.82 10.32
CA HIS A 8 -2.42 -15.45 9.46
C HIS A 8 -1.01 -14.99 9.88
N PRO A 9 -0.05 -15.90 10.13
CA PRO A 9 1.28 -15.54 10.63
C PRO A 9 2.00 -14.49 9.79
N LEU A 10 1.89 -14.59 8.45
CA LEU A 10 2.49 -13.62 7.53
C LEU A 10 1.84 -12.23 7.64
N VAL A 11 0.51 -12.15 7.84
CA VAL A 11 -0.20 -10.87 7.99
C VAL A 11 0.20 -10.21 9.31
N LEU A 12 0.24 -10.99 10.40
CA LEU A 12 0.70 -10.49 11.70
C LEU A 12 2.14 -9.99 11.64
N GLN A 13 3.03 -10.73 10.99
CA GLN A 13 4.42 -10.31 10.83
C GLN A 13 4.51 -9.01 10.02
N LEU A 14 3.78 -8.92 8.91
CA LEU A 14 3.76 -7.74 8.05
C LEU A 14 3.22 -6.50 8.77
N GLU A 15 2.12 -6.61 9.51
CA GLU A 15 1.60 -5.50 10.31
C GLU A 15 2.60 -5.06 11.38
N ASN A 16 3.21 -6.00 12.12
CA ASN A 16 4.17 -5.69 13.17
C ASN A 16 5.42 -4.99 12.64
N ASP A 17 5.90 -5.41 11.47
CA ASP A 17 7.11 -4.89 10.86
C ASP A 17 6.86 -3.51 10.20
N LEU A 18 5.76 -3.37 9.47
CA LEU A 18 5.51 -2.21 8.62
C LEU A 18 4.73 -1.08 9.29
N LEU A 19 3.84 -1.38 10.26
CA LEU A 19 3.01 -0.34 10.90
C LEU A 19 3.84 0.77 11.56
N PRO A 20 4.93 0.47 12.32
CA PRO A 20 5.78 1.51 12.89
C PRO A 20 6.44 2.38 11.80
N LEU A 21 6.88 1.75 10.72
CA LEU A 21 7.55 2.42 9.60
C LEU A 21 6.58 3.35 8.85
N PHE A 22 5.36 2.88 8.58
CA PHE A 22 4.34 3.69 7.93
C PHE A 22 3.90 4.86 8.78
N ARG A 23 3.70 4.66 10.09
CA ARG A 23 3.40 5.76 11.03
C ARG A 23 4.53 6.79 11.07
N ALA A 24 5.78 6.35 11.04
CA ALA A 24 6.94 7.24 11.03
C ALA A 24 7.09 8.02 9.72
N ALA A 25 6.56 7.51 8.60
CA ALA A 25 6.59 8.19 7.31
C ALA A 25 5.52 9.29 7.15
N LEU A 26 4.40 9.21 7.89
CA LEU A 26 3.29 10.16 7.77
C LEU A 26 3.70 11.64 7.91
N PRO A 27 4.55 12.05 8.87
CA PRO A 27 4.95 13.46 8.98
C PRO A 27 5.70 13.98 7.75
N ALA A 28 6.55 13.15 7.13
CA ALA A 28 7.28 13.53 5.93
C ALA A 28 6.33 13.66 4.72
N LEU A 29 5.36 12.75 4.61
CA LEU A 29 4.31 12.83 3.58
C LEU A 29 3.46 14.09 3.74
N ALA A 30 3.00 14.39 4.95
CA ALA A 30 2.21 15.59 5.23
C ALA A 30 3.00 16.89 4.95
N ALA A 31 4.32 16.89 5.19
CA ALA A 31 5.18 18.03 4.88
C ALA A 31 5.38 18.21 3.37
N ALA A 32 5.51 17.11 2.62
CA ALA A 32 5.75 17.15 1.18
C ALA A 32 4.49 17.45 0.36
N ALA A 33 3.33 16.94 0.81
CA ALA A 33 2.03 17.16 0.18
C ALA A 33 1.02 17.71 1.22
N PRO A 34 1.09 19.00 1.59
CA PRO A 34 0.22 19.58 2.64
C PRO A 34 -1.26 19.58 2.32
N ARG A 35 -1.62 19.45 1.03
CA ARG A 35 -3.01 19.34 0.56
C ARG A 35 -3.50 17.89 0.49
N ALA A 36 -2.65 16.92 0.78
CA ALA A 36 -3.02 15.52 0.81
C ALA A 36 -3.26 15.05 2.25
N LEU A 37 -4.32 14.26 2.46
CA LEU A 37 -4.56 13.56 3.71
C LEU A 37 -3.88 12.19 3.66
N ALA A 38 -2.72 12.06 4.30
CA ALA A 38 -2.01 10.80 4.41
C ALA A 38 -2.51 9.97 5.61
N SER A 39 -2.87 8.72 5.40
CA SER A 39 -3.31 7.80 6.46
C SER A 39 -2.88 6.36 6.21
N VAL A 40 -2.65 5.61 7.28
CA VAL A 40 -2.37 4.17 7.21
C VAL A 40 -3.70 3.41 7.12
N PHE A 41 -3.79 2.45 6.19
CA PHE A 41 -4.96 1.60 6.03
C PHE A 41 -4.59 0.12 6.05
N ALA A 42 -5.58 -0.71 6.37
CA ALA A 42 -5.54 -2.16 6.29
C ALA A 42 -6.92 -2.67 5.86
N PHE A 43 -6.98 -3.55 4.86
CA PHE A 43 -8.21 -4.24 4.52
C PHE A 43 -7.95 -5.64 3.95
N SER A 44 -8.92 -6.51 4.11
CA SER A 44 -8.92 -7.87 3.56
C SER A 44 -9.89 -7.96 2.39
N SER A 45 -9.54 -8.72 1.36
CA SER A 45 -10.45 -9.03 0.25
C SER A 45 -10.62 -10.55 0.09
N GLY A 46 -11.76 -10.95 -0.50
CA GLY A 46 -12.14 -12.36 -0.66
C GLY A 46 -13.62 -12.58 -0.41
N THR A 47 -13.97 -13.79 0.02
CA THR A 47 -15.35 -14.17 0.37
C THR A 47 -15.52 -14.19 1.87
N ALA A 48 -16.77 -14.11 2.35
CA ALA A 48 -17.09 -14.24 3.78
C ALA A 48 -16.58 -15.56 4.40
N SER A 49 -16.38 -16.60 3.59
CA SER A 49 -15.92 -17.92 4.02
C SER A 49 -14.44 -18.22 3.75
N ALA A 50 -13.78 -17.40 2.92
CA ALA A 50 -12.40 -17.61 2.47
C ALA A 50 -11.78 -16.24 2.14
N PHE A 51 -10.96 -15.75 3.06
CA PHE A 51 -10.18 -14.53 2.86
C PHE A 51 -8.98 -14.88 1.97
N GLN A 52 -8.87 -14.20 0.84
CA GLN A 52 -7.91 -14.56 -0.21
C GLN A 52 -6.69 -13.66 -0.16
N ASP A 53 -6.93 -12.36 0.04
CA ASP A 53 -5.88 -11.36 0.01
C ASP A 53 -5.99 -10.39 1.19
N TYR A 54 -4.85 -9.80 1.53
CA TYR A 54 -4.71 -8.78 2.56
C TYR A 54 -3.90 -7.62 2.00
N HIS A 55 -4.34 -6.40 2.29
CA HIS A 55 -3.75 -5.17 1.78
C HIS A 55 -3.46 -4.22 2.94
N PHE A 56 -2.24 -3.70 2.97
CA PHE A 56 -1.76 -2.81 4.02
C PHE A 56 -0.88 -1.71 3.43
N GLY A 57 -1.02 -0.48 3.89
CA GLY A 57 -0.40 0.62 3.18
C GLY A 57 -0.63 1.99 3.75
N ILE A 58 -0.18 2.99 2.98
CA ILE A 58 -0.48 4.40 3.20
C ILE A 58 -1.27 4.90 2.00
N SER A 59 -2.44 5.49 2.23
CA SER A 59 -3.17 6.24 1.20
C SER A 59 -2.96 7.73 1.43
N CYS A 60 -2.74 8.46 0.33
CA CYS A 60 -2.72 9.92 0.28
C CYS A 60 -3.94 10.37 -0.54
N LEU A 61 -5.00 10.78 0.14
CA LEU A 61 -6.18 11.39 -0.48
C LEU A 61 -5.84 12.83 -0.86
N LEU A 62 -6.01 13.17 -2.13
CA LEU A 62 -5.69 14.46 -2.70
C LEU A 62 -6.92 15.39 -2.63
N ASP A 63 -6.68 16.65 -2.29
CA ASP A 63 -7.71 17.68 -2.27
C ASP A 63 -7.88 18.34 -3.65
N ASP A 64 -9.11 18.73 -3.99
CA ASP A 64 -9.45 19.55 -5.17
C ASP A 64 -9.04 18.91 -6.52
N VAL A 65 -9.33 17.61 -6.66
CA VAL A 65 -9.05 16.82 -7.86
C VAL A 65 -10.24 16.86 -8.83
N PRO A 66 -10.01 17.02 -10.16
CA PRO A 66 -11.06 16.89 -11.17
C PRO A 66 -11.74 15.52 -11.17
N ASP A 67 -13.02 15.45 -11.57
CA ASP A 67 -13.81 14.21 -11.63
C ASP A 67 -13.19 13.11 -12.52
N ASP A 68 -12.34 13.48 -13.48
CA ASP A 68 -11.66 12.56 -14.41
C ASP A 68 -10.23 12.20 -13.98
N ALA A 69 -9.80 12.62 -12.79
CA ALA A 69 -8.47 12.40 -12.23
C ALA A 69 -8.53 11.55 -10.95
N PRO A 70 -7.45 10.81 -10.63
CA PRO A 70 -7.42 9.96 -9.44
C PRO A 70 -7.37 10.78 -8.16
N GLU A 71 -8.35 10.57 -7.27
CA GLU A 71 -8.46 11.26 -5.99
C GLU A 71 -7.43 10.79 -4.95
N GLU A 72 -6.75 9.67 -5.18
CA GLU A 72 -5.75 9.14 -4.27
C GLU A 72 -4.53 8.55 -4.98
N VAL A 73 -3.41 8.55 -4.26
CA VAL A 73 -2.26 7.71 -4.55
C VAL A 73 -1.90 6.95 -3.29
N ALA A 74 -1.69 5.64 -3.42
CA ALA A 74 -1.45 4.76 -2.29
C ALA A 74 -0.19 3.92 -2.48
N LEU A 75 0.61 3.80 -1.42
CA LEU A 75 1.54 2.70 -1.26
C LEU A 75 0.73 1.50 -0.76
N LEU A 76 0.65 0.45 -1.57
CA LEU A 76 -0.09 -0.78 -1.33
C LEU A 76 0.88 -1.95 -1.21
N VAL A 77 0.97 -2.54 -0.02
CA VAL A 77 1.62 -3.84 0.21
C VAL A 77 0.53 -4.89 0.32
N SER A 78 0.56 -5.88 -0.57
CA SER A 78 -0.46 -6.93 -0.63
C SER A 78 0.13 -8.29 -0.37
N VAL A 79 -0.61 -9.11 0.37
CA VAL A 79 -0.41 -10.56 0.47
C VAL A 79 -1.56 -11.20 -0.27
N THR A 80 -1.27 -11.91 -1.35
CA THR A 80 -2.28 -12.59 -2.17
C THR A 80 -2.15 -14.10 -2.06
N GLY A 81 -3.24 -14.84 -2.28
CA GLY A 81 -3.20 -16.30 -2.31
C GLY A 81 -2.90 -16.94 -0.96
N LEU A 82 -3.42 -16.37 0.14
CA LEU A 82 -3.19 -16.84 1.51
C LEU A 82 -3.51 -18.34 1.71
N GLU A 83 -4.42 -18.90 0.93
CA GLU A 83 -4.83 -20.31 1.03
C GLU A 83 -4.00 -21.29 0.18
N SER A 84 -3.29 -20.80 -0.85
CA SER A 84 -2.69 -21.65 -1.91
C SER A 84 -1.21 -21.38 -2.17
N GLY A 85 -0.60 -20.48 -1.40
CA GLY A 85 0.80 -20.07 -1.52
C GLY A 85 0.87 -18.56 -1.56
N ALA A 86 1.09 -17.96 -0.40
CA ALA A 86 1.09 -16.51 -0.23
C ALA A 86 2.12 -15.85 -1.16
N ARG A 87 1.77 -14.67 -1.67
CA ARG A 87 2.66 -13.86 -2.48
C ARG A 87 2.61 -12.42 -2.04
N LEU A 88 3.78 -11.87 -1.77
CA LEU A 88 3.95 -10.46 -1.46
C LEU A 88 4.08 -9.65 -2.75
N SER A 89 3.37 -8.54 -2.81
CA SER A 89 3.59 -7.46 -3.78
C SER A 89 3.61 -6.12 -3.06
N ALA A 90 4.35 -5.15 -3.61
CA ALA A 90 4.33 -3.79 -3.10
C ALA A 90 4.44 -2.79 -4.24
N GLN A 91 3.54 -1.82 -4.26
CA GLN A 91 3.42 -0.85 -5.35
C GLN A 91 2.92 0.50 -4.85
N VAL A 92 3.31 1.56 -5.54
CA VAL A 92 2.66 2.87 -5.47
C VAL A 92 1.70 2.95 -6.65
N VAL A 93 0.42 3.16 -6.37
CA VAL A 93 -0.65 3.09 -7.38
C VAL A 93 -1.60 4.27 -7.23
N TRP A 94 -2.03 4.80 -8.37
CA TRP A 94 -3.07 5.82 -8.46
C TRP A 94 -4.45 5.18 -8.37
N GLY A 95 -5.36 5.82 -7.64
CA GLY A 95 -6.75 5.42 -7.53
C GLY A 95 -7.48 5.44 -8.88
N GLN A 96 -8.75 5.04 -8.86
CA GLN A 96 -9.62 5.21 -10.03
C GLN A 96 -9.85 6.71 -10.30
N PRO A 97 -10.04 7.12 -11.57
CA PRO A 97 -10.18 6.28 -12.76
C PRO A 97 -8.85 5.88 -13.42
N SER A 98 -7.70 6.36 -12.93
CA SER A 98 -6.40 6.10 -13.56
C SER A 98 -5.97 4.63 -13.43
N GLY A 99 -5.93 4.11 -12.19
CA GLY A 99 -5.40 2.78 -11.90
C GLY A 99 -3.91 2.59 -12.24
N GLN A 100 -3.19 3.65 -12.62
CA GLN A 100 -1.80 3.56 -13.06
C GLN A 100 -0.87 3.20 -11.90
N VAL A 101 0.06 2.30 -12.17
CA VAL A 101 1.16 1.96 -11.26
C VAL A 101 2.27 2.99 -11.44
N GLU A 102 2.50 3.80 -10.42
CA GLU A 102 3.59 4.78 -10.37
C GLU A 102 4.94 4.08 -10.19
N MET A 103 4.97 3.08 -9.30
CA MET A 103 6.18 2.36 -8.93
C MET A 103 5.80 0.97 -8.43
N GLN A 104 6.63 -0.03 -8.70
CA GLN A 104 6.46 -1.37 -8.14
C GLN A 104 7.81 -1.93 -7.68
N ALA A 105 7.80 -2.67 -6.57
CA ALA A 105 8.94 -3.45 -6.14
C ALA A 105 8.87 -4.84 -6.75
N GLU A 106 9.99 -5.31 -7.30
CA GLU A 106 10.13 -6.70 -7.72
C GLU A 106 10.40 -7.56 -6.49
N LEU A 107 9.35 -8.19 -5.96
CA LEU A 107 9.43 -9.11 -4.84
C LEU A 107 9.42 -10.55 -5.37
N GLN A 108 10.33 -11.37 -4.86
CA GLN A 108 10.18 -12.82 -4.96
C GLN A 108 9.20 -13.30 -3.89
N ALA A 109 8.56 -14.46 -4.10
CA ALA A 109 7.55 -14.99 -3.18
C ALA A 109 8.07 -15.03 -1.73
N ASP A 110 7.25 -14.57 -0.78
CA ASP A 110 7.50 -14.55 0.67
C ASP A 110 8.72 -13.77 1.18
N ASP A 111 9.35 -12.93 0.37
CA ASP A 111 10.59 -12.25 0.76
C ASP A 111 10.34 -10.89 1.48
N LEU A 112 9.98 -10.97 2.77
CA LEU A 112 9.91 -9.80 3.66
C LEU A 112 11.21 -8.99 3.72
N PRO A 113 12.41 -9.58 3.78
CA PRO A 113 13.66 -8.82 3.67
C PRO A 113 13.77 -7.95 2.40
N THR A 114 13.39 -8.48 1.24
CA THR A 114 13.39 -7.70 -0.01
C THR A 114 12.34 -6.58 0.02
N LEU A 115 11.16 -6.82 0.63
CA LEU A 115 10.18 -5.77 0.88
C LEU A 115 10.76 -4.64 1.75
N HIS A 116 11.43 -4.97 2.84
CA HIS A 116 12.07 -3.99 3.72
C HIS A 116 13.14 -3.17 2.98
N ALA A 117 13.91 -3.81 2.11
CA ALA A 117 14.93 -3.12 1.30
C ALA A 117 14.29 -2.18 0.26
N ALA A 118 13.15 -2.54 -0.31
CA ALA A 118 12.44 -1.72 -1.30
C ALA A 118 11.62 -0.57 -0.67
N LEU A 119 11.24 -0.69 0.60
CA LEU A 119 10.32 0.23 1.29
C LEU A 119 10.75 1.70 1.24
N PRO A 120 12.03 2.08 1.46
CA PRO A 120 12.44 3.47 1.38
C PRO A 120 12.22 4.07 -0.02
N GLY A 121 12.46 3.28 -1.07
CA GLY A 121 12.23 3.70 -2.46
C GLY A 121 10.74 3.89 -2.75
N LEU A 122 9.90 2.96 -2.29
CA LEU A 122 8.45 3.05 -2.42
C LEU A 122 7.86 4.25 -1.67
N LEU A 123 8.33 4.53 -0.45
CA LEU A 123 7.90 5.71 0.33
C LEU A 123 8.32 7.01 -0.34
N ALA A 124 9.54 7.07 -0.90
CA ALA A 124 9.98 8.22 -1.68
C ALA A 124 9.14 8.41 -2.95
N GLY A 125 8.80 7.32 -3.65
CA GLY A 125 7.90 7.32 -4.80
C GLY A 125 6.50 7.84 -4.45
N LEU A 126 5.92 7.34 -3.35
CA LEU A 126 4.64 7.83 -2.83
C LEU A 126 4.70 9.32 -2.52
N GLN A 127 5.75 9.78 -1.83
CA GLN A 127 5.92 11.18 -1.49
C GLN A 127 5.99 12.07 -2.75
N GLN A 128 6.75 11.66 -3.76
CA GLN A 128 6.86 12.38 -5.02
C GLN A 128 5.53 12.43 -5.77
N ALA A 129 4.84 11.30 -5.85
CA ALA A 129 3.53 11.20 -6.49
C ALA A 129 2.48 12.08 -5.81
N ALA A 130 2.37 11.98 -4.47
CA ALA A 130 1.44 12.79 -3.69
C ALA A 130 1.75 14.29 -3.79
N SER A 131 3.04 14.67 -3.81
CA SER A 131 3.45 16.08 -4.00
C SER A 131 3.11 16.61 -5.39
N ARG A 132 3.14 15.73 -6.41
CA ARG A 132 2.80 16.07 -7.79
C ARG A 132 1.29 16.16 -8.02
N GLY A 133 0.51 15.37 -7.28
CA GLY A 133 -0.96 15.40 -7.30
C GLY A 133 -1.62 14.83 -8.58
N ALA A 134 -0.84 14.26 -9.49
CA ALA A 134 -1.35 13.59 -10.70
C ALA A 134 -0.36 12.53 -11.20
N PRO A 135 -0.80 11.53 -11.98
CA PRO A 135 0.11 10.55 -12.59
C PRO A 135 1.17 11.18 -13.50
N ALA A 136 2.33 10.54 -13.60
CA ALA A 136 3.35 10.95 -14.56
C ALA A 136 2.84 10.74 -15.99
N ARG A 137 3.12 11.70 -16.90
CA ARG A 137 2.76 11.61 -18.32
C ARG A 137 3.72 10.73 -19.10
#